data_AF-A0A7C9NWB0-F1
#
_entry.id   AF-A0A7C9NWB0-F1
#
_cell.length_a   1.000
_cell.length_b   1.000
_cell.length_c   1.000
_cell.angle_alpha   90.00
_cell.angle_beta   90.00
_cell.angle_gamma   90.00
#
_symmetry.space_group_name_H-M   'P 1'
#
loop_
_entity.id
_entity.type
_entity.pdbx_description
1 polymer ?
#
loop_
_entity_poly.entity_id
_entity_poly.type
_entity_poly.pdbx_seq_one_letter_code
_entity_poly.pdbx_strand_id
1 'polypeptide(L)'
;MGKDVIIWLLLTLDLVLIGLIFWFYLKIKRFLELPWDEVKESILRAEELVRTLERLGNPSQGPQSSSLPTEEAIALFKKGFSPKEIARKLGISQGEVELLLKSKGFNIE
;
A
#
# COMPACT_ATOMS: atom_id res chain seq x y z
N MET A 1 -30.76 -55.69 -18.72
CA MET A 1 -31.04 -54.75 -19.83
C MET A 1 -31.09 -53.30 -19.38
N GLY A 2 -32.00 -52.87 -18.50
CA GLY A 2 -32.03 -51.45 -18.08
C GLY A 2 -30.78 -50.96 -17.34
N LYS A 3 -30.24 -51.78 -16.42
CA LYS A 3 -29.06 -51.41 -15.60
C LYS A 3 -27.77 -51.31 -16.42
N ASP A 4 -27.58 -52.22 -17.37
CA ASP A 4 -26.39 -52.25 -18.24
C ASP A 4 -26.31 -51.01 -19.12
N VAL A 5 -27.46 -50.57 -19.65
CA VAL A 5 -27.58 -49.34 -20.44
C VAL A 5 -27.30 -48.11 -19.58
N ILE A 6 -27.79 -48.08 -18.33
CA ILE A 6 -27.52 -47.00 -17.39
C ILE A 6 -26.02 -46.92 -17.07
N ILE A 7 -25.36 -48.05 -16.84
CA ILE A 7 -23.91 -48.10 -16.56
C ILE A 7 -23.10 -47.58 -17.76
N TRP A 8 -23.42 -48.01 -18.98
CA TRP A 8 -22.74 -47.51 -20.19
C TRP A 8 -22.98 -46.02 -20.44
N LEU A 9 -24.19 -45.52 -20.14
CA LEU A 9 -24.52 -44.10 -20.24
C LEU A 9 -23.69 -43.26 -19.27
N LEU A 10 -23.60 -43.69 -18.00
CA LEU A 10 -22.77 -43.06 -16.96
C LEU A 10 -21.28 -43.06 -17.35
N LEU A 11 -20.78 -44.20 -17.85
CA LEU A 11 -19.39 -44.33 -18.26
C LEU A 11 -19.03 -43.37 -19.42
N THR A 12 -19.96 -43.22 -20.37
CA THR A 12 -19.79 -42.32 -21.50
C THR A 12 -19.83 -40.85 -21.06
N LEU A 13 -20.72 -40.52 -20.12
CA LEU A 13 -20.82 -39.18 -19.55
C LEU A 13 -19.53 -38.77 -18.82
N ASP A 14 -18.96 -39.67 -18.01
CA ASP A 14 -17.70 -39.43 -17.31
C ASP A 14 -16.53 -39.25 -18.30
N LEU A 15 -16.48 -40.04 -19.37
CA LEU A 15 -15.45 -39.91 -20.40
C LEU A 15 -15.55 -38.55 -21.12
N VAL A 16 -16.77 -38.11 -21.43
CA VAL A 16 -17.03 -36.79 -22.02
C VAL A 16 -16.64 -35.68 -21.05
N LEU A 17 -16.94 -35.83 -19.75
CA LEU A 17 -16.60 -34.87 -18.71
C LEU A 17 -15.08 -34.73 -18.54
N ILE A 18 -14.36 -35.85 -18.49
CA ILE A 18 -12.89 -35.87 -18.43
C ILE A 18 -12.30 -35.19 -19.66
N GLY A 19 -12.84 -35.46 -20.85
CA GLY A 19 -12.42 -34.80 -22.09
C GLY A 19 -12.66 -33.28 -22.07
N LEU A 20 -13.83 -32.84 -21.58
CA LEU A 20 -14.15 -31.43 -21.41
C LEU A 20 -13.22 -30.74 -20.39
N ILE A 21 -12.96 -31.37 -19.25
CA ILE A 21 -12.04 -30.86 -18.23
C ILE A 21 -10.62 -30.77 -18.79
N PHE A 22 -10.17 -31.77 -19.54
CA PHE A 22 -8.85 -31.76 -20.18
C PHE A 22 -8.73 -30.65 -21.22
N TRP A 23 -9.75 -30.48 -22.08
CA TRP A 23 -9.80 -29.39 -23.05
C TRP A 23 -9.85 -28.02 -22.35
N PHE A 24 -10.65 -27.90 -21.30
CA PHE A 24 -10.74 -26.68 -20.49
C PHE A 24 -9.40 -26.38 -19.82
N TYR A 25 -8.71 -27.37 -19.27
CA TYR A 25 -7.37 -27.23 -18.70
C TYR A 25 -6.35 -26.74 -19.74
N LEU A 26 -6.36 -27.28 -20.96
CA LEU A 26 -5.50 -26.81 -22.04
C LEU A 26 -5.85 -25.38 -22.47
N LYS A 27 -7.14 -25.05 -22.56
CA LYS A 27 -7.63 -23.71 -22.90
C LYS A 27 -7.28 -22.69 -21.81
N ILE A 28 -7.41 -23.05 -20.54
CA ILE A 28 -7.01 -22.27 -19.37
C ILE A 28 -5.50 -22.07 -19.37
N LYS A 29 -4.71 -23.12 -19.62
CA LYS A 29 -3.25 -23.02 -19.68
C LYS A 29 -2.80 -22.03 -20.74
N ARG A 30 -3.47 -22.01 -21.91
CA ARG A 30 -3.23 -21.03 -22.97
C ARG A 30 -3.69 -19.61 -22.62
N PHE A 31 -4.70 -19.47 -21.75
CA PHE A 31 -5.19 -18.17 -21.31
C PHE A 31 -4.40 -17.62 -20.10
N LEU A 32 -3.78 -18.49 -19.30
CA LEU A 32 -2.93 -18.15 -18.16
C LEU A 32 -1.51 -17.72 -18.53
N GLU A 33 -1.21 -17.61 -19.84
CA GLU A 33 -0.11 -16.78 -20.36
C GLU A 33 -0.40 -15.27 -20.16
N LEU A 34 -0.97 -14.92 -19.00
CA LEU A 34 -0.96 -13.56 -18.49
C LEU A 34 0.50 -13.08 -18.41
N PRO A 35 0.78 -11.78 -18.60
CA PRO A 35 2.12 -11.21 -18.50
C PRO A 35 2.58 -11.22 -17.02
N TRP A 36 2.84 -12.41 -16.49
CA TRP A 36 3.36 -12.62 -15.14
C TRP A 36 4.70 -11.91 -14.93
N ASP A 37 5.39 -11.56 -16.02
CA ASP A 37 6.60 -10.75 -16.02
C ASP A 37 6.33 -9.30 -15.59
N GLU A 38 5.26 -8.67 -16.08
CA GLU A 38 4.87 -7.30 -15.67
C GLU A 38 4.41 -7.25 -14.21
N VAL A 39 3.70 -8.29 -13.77
CA VAL A 39 3.25 -8.41 -12.37
C VAL A 39 4.43 -8.64 -11.43
N LYS A 40 5.40 -9.47 -11.82
CA LYS A 40 6.63 -9.65 -11.03
C LYS A 40 7.44 -8.36 -10.96
N GLU A 41 7.56 -7.63 -12.06
CA GLU A 41 8.33 -6.39 -12.10
C GLU A 41 7.70 -5.31 -11.20
N SER A 42 6.38 -5.17 -11.24
CA SER A 42 5.65 -4.23 -10.37
C SER A 42 5.75 -4.58 -8.89
N ILE A 43 5.69 -5.86 -8.53
CA ILE A 43 5.91 -6.33 -7.15
C ILE A 43 7.34 -6.02 -6.70
N LEU A 44 8.34 -6.23 -7.56
CA LEU A 44 9.75 -5.96 -7.25
C LEU A 44 10.01 -4.46 -6.99
N ARG A 45 9.44 -3.58 -7.82
CA ARG A 45 9.52 -2.12 -7.62
C ARG A 45 8.83 -1.68 -6.33
N ALA A 46 7.68 -2.28 -6.00
CA ALA A 46 6.99 -2.00 -4.75
C ALA A 46 7.85 -2.40 -3.53
N GLU A 47 8.55 -3.53 -3.60
CA GLU A 47 9.47 -3.97 -2.53
C GLU A 47 10.65 -2.99 -2.36
N GLU A 48 11.23 -2.50 -3.45
CA GLU A 48 12.31 -1.50 -3.39
C GLU A 48 11.86 -0.18 -2.75
N LEU A 49 10.65 0.29 -3.08
CA LEU A 49 10.08 1.49 -2.47
C LEU A 49 9.86 1.29 -0.96
N VAL A 50 9.35 0.13 -0.55
CA VAL A 50 9.18 -0.19 0.87
C VAL A 50 10.54 -0.23 1.58
N ARG A 51 11.56 -0.87 1.00
CA ARG A 51 12.92 -0.86 1.56
C ARG A 51 13.53 0.54 1.64
N THR A 52 13.26 1.39 0.66
CA THR A 52 13.74 2.77 0.65
C THR A 52 13.05 3.58 1.74
N LEU A 53 11.74 3.42 1.91
CA LEU A 53 10.97 4.03 2.98
C LEU A 53 11.35 3.48 4.35
N GLU A 54 11.71 2.20 4.47
CA GLU A 54 12.22 1.61 5.71
C GLU A 54 13.61 2.15 6.06
N ARG A 55 14.50 2.34 5.06
CA ARG A 55 15.79 3.00 5.27
C ARG A 55 15.66 4.47 5.67
N LEU A 56 14.74 5.20 5.05
CA LEU A 56 14.48 6.61 5.37
C LEU A 56 13.68 6.77 6.67
N GLY A 57 12.81 5.80 6.97
CA GLY A 57 11.90 5.74 8.09
C GLY A 57 12.44 4.95 9.28
N ASN A 58 13.71 4.54 9.26
CA ASN A 58 14.44 4.08 10.42
C ASN A 58 15.40 5.19 10.92
N PRO A 59 14.88 6.30 11.49
CA PRO A 59 15.55 6.81 12.67
C PRO A 59 15.39 5.69 13.69
N SER A 60 16.51 5.10 14.08
CA SER A 60 16.58 4.13 15.16
C SER A 60 15.64 4.53 16.29
N GLN A 61 15.05 3.55 16.96
CA GLN A 61 14.50 3.75 18.29
C GLN A 61 15.55 4.49 19.15
N GLY A 62 15.42 5.81 19.22
CA GLY A 62 16.17 6.72 20.03
C GLY A 62 15.19 7.29 21.06
N PRO A 63 15.49 7.19 22.36
CA PRO A 63 14.62 7.71 23.38
C PRO A 63 14.63 9.25 23.33
N GLN A 64 13.44 9.83 23.41
CA GLN A 64 13.15 11.21 23.83
C GLN A 64 13.38 12.38 22.84
N SER A 65 12.36 13.26 22.87
CA SER A 65 12.46 14.72 22.82
C SER A 65 13.11 15.37 21.59
N SER A 66 12.33 15.55 20.53
CA SER A 66 12.38 16.79 19.73
C SER A 66 11.07 17.55 19.87
N SER A 67 10.50 17.56 21.07
CA SER A 67 9.29 18.32 21.43
C SER A 67 9.55 19.82 21.56
N LEU A 68 10.81 20.26 21.61
CA LEU A 68 11.16 21.66 21.84
C LEU A 68 10.64 22.60 20.73
N PRO A 69 10.87 22.35 19.41
CA PRO A 69 10.45 23.30 18.39
C PRO A 69 8.93 23.28 18.16
N THR A 70 8.31 22.11 18.31
CA THR A 70 6.88 21.92 18.00
C THR A 70 5.99 22.47 19.12
N GLU A 71 6.31 22.21 20.38
CA GLU A 71 5.51 22.76 21.49
C GLU A 71 5.71 24.26 21.65
N GLU A 72 6.94 24.77 21.44
CA GLU A 72 7.20 26.21 21.45
C GLU A 72 6.51 26.93 20.30
N ALA A 73 6.49 26.36 19.09
CA ALA A 73 5.74 26.93 17.96
C ALA A 73 4.25 27.06 18.29
N ILE A 74 3.65 26.02 18.87
CA ILE A 74 2.24 26.01 19.28
C ILE A 74 2.00 27.03 20.41
N ALA A 75 2.90 27.12 21.39
CA ALA A 75 2.78 28.06 22.50
C ALA A 75 2.89 29.53 22.03
N LEU A 76 3.78 29.81 21.06
CA LEU A 76 3.89 31.12 20.44
C LEU A 76 2.66 31.45 19.59
N PHE A 77 2.13 30.50 18.84
CA PHE A 77 0.88 30.70 18.08
C PHE A 77 -0.31 31.00 19.00
N LYS A 78 -0.44 30.26 20.12
CA LYS A 78 -1.46 30.52 21.15
C LYS A 78 -1.29 31.88 21.85
N LYS A 79 -0.07 32.43 21.90
CA LYS A 79 0.22 33.78 22.39
C LYS A 79 -0.09 34.88 21.37
N GLY A 80 -0.54 34.53 20.16
CA GLY A 80 -0.92 35.47 19.10
C GLY A 80 0.23 35.87 18.17
N PHE A 81 1.37 35.19 18.21
CA PHE A 81 2.45 35.43 17.24
C PHE A 81 2.07 34.90 15.86
N SER A 82 2.43 35.64 14.82
CA SER A 82 2.21 35.21 13.44
C SER A 82 3.17 34.06 13.06
N PRO A 83 2.78 33.18 12.12
CA PRO A 83 3.65 32.10 11.61
C PRO A 83 5.03 32.60 11.15
N LYS A 84 5.09 33.84 10.63
CA LYS A 84 6.34 34.49 10.19
C LYS A 84 7.28 34.83 11.35
N GLU A 85 6.73 35.25 12.48
CA GLU A 85 7.50 35.59 13.68
C GLU A 85 7.94 34.34 14.43
N ILE A 86 7.09 33.31 14.44
CA ILE A 86 7.40 31.99 14.98
C ILE A 86 8.58 31.38 14.22
N ALA A 87 8.55 31.42 12.89
CA ALA A 87 9.65 30.98 12.03
C ALA A 87 10.97 31.69 12.35
N ARG A 88 10.95 33.02 12.53
CA ARG A 88 12.14 33.81 12.88
C ARG A 88 12.66 33.50 14.29
N LYS A 89 11.78 33.24 15.25
CA LYS A 89 12.16 32.93 16.64
C LYS A 89 12.75 31.53 16.79
N LEU A 90 12.20 30.56 16.05
CA LEU A 90 12.61 29.17 16.12
C LEU A 90 13.67 28.77 15.08
N GLY A 91 14.02 29.69 14.16
CA GLY A 91 15.02 29.44 13.12
C GLY A 91 14.56 28.44 12.04
N ILE A 92 13.26 28.18 11.95
CA ILE A 92 12.64 27.24 11.01
C ILE A 92 11.99 27.97 9.84
N SER A 93 11.75 27.26 8.74
CA SER A 93 11.11 27.86 7.56
C SER A 93 9.63 28.15 7.80
N GLN A 94 9.07 29.15 7.13
CA GLN A 94 7.65 29.49 7.28
C GLN A 94 6.73 28.33 6.87
N GLY A 95 7.08 27.61 5.80
CA GLY A 95 6.32 26.44 5.36
C GLY A 95 6.33 25.29 6.38
N GLU A 96 7.42 25.13 7.13
CA GLU A 96 7.51 24.13 8.19
C GLU A 96 6.64 24.49 9.39
N VAL A 97 6.58 25.76 9.79
CA VAL A 97 5.64 26.26 10.83
C VAL A 97 4.19 26.04 10.41
N GLU A 98 3.84 26.36 9.17
CA GLU A 98 2.50 26.19 8.64
C GLU A 98 2.08 24.71 8.61
N LEU A 99 2.99 23.84 8.18
CA LEU A 99 2.74 22.40 8.11
C LEU A 99 2.59 21.79 9.52
N LEU A 100 3.39 22.24 10.48
CA LEU A 100 3.28 21.87 11.89
C LEU A 100 1.93 22.30 12.50
N LEU A 101 1.54 23.56 12.32
CA LEU A 101 0.27 24.08 12.84
C LEU A 101 -0.94 23.39 12.19
N LYS A 102 -0.89 23.14 10.88
CA LYS A 102 -1.94 22.42 10.14
C LYS A 102 -2.06 20.95 10.56
N SER A 103 -0.93 20.26 10.77
CA SER A 103 -0.92 18.88 11.27
C SER A 103 -1.55 18.74 12.67
N LYS A 104 -1.53 19.83 13.46
CA LYS A 104 -2.12 19.91 14.80
C LYS A 104 -3.55 20.46 14.82
N GLY A 105 -4.13 20.77 13.65
CA GLY A 105 -5.51 21.21 13.53
C GLY A 105 -5.74 22.71 13.78
N PHE A 106 -4.69 23.53 13.77
CA PHE A 106 -4.87 24.99 13.77
C PHE A 106 -5.20 25.47 12.35
N ASN A 107 -6.25 26.29 12.24
CA ASN A 107 -6.59 26.92 10.97
C ASN A 107 -5.78 28.21 10.84
N ILE A 108 -4.93 28.27 9.83
CA ILE A 108 -4.09 29.42 9.51
C ILE A 108 -4.77 30.07 8.30
N GLU A 109 -5.48 31.16 8.52
CA GLU A 109 -6.08 32.00 7.46
C GLU A 109 -5.06 32.96 6.83
#